data_AF-A0A6N8ZXI4-F1
#
_entry.id   AF-A0A6N8ZXI4-F1
#
_cell.length_a   1.000
_cell.length_b   1.000
_cell.length_c   1.000
_cell.angle_alpha   90.00
_cell.angle_beta   90.00
_cell.angle_gamma   90.00
#
_symmetry.space_group_name_H-M   'P 1'
#
loop_
_entity.id
_entity.type
_entity.pdbx_description
1 polymer ?
#
loop_
_entity_poly.entity_id
_entity_poly.type
_entity_poly.pdbx_seq_one_letter_code
_entity_poly.pdbx_strand_id
1 'polypeptide(L)'
;MRRALKIFQFRLVILIVVLGGGLFITSLLVGTARGQNVNLCDREAGVGFSDVGDQDYGAEYVRCMKALGLSLGRGDGSFGVNQNLTRAQMASFLVRLWRDTLGRDCPAGGHPFDDVSVGGSHSANIACLYNLGITKGTTSTRYSPSDPLTIRQITLFLTRLYQEIGASCPARSSELERAVSCLTNINVISSQDYGTGGGTVTRSQMAVYVVGLWHNISGRGVPPPPPSKPTSTNNPVGGAIANILPPRSNTTSTTSTPSTTVADSGSSVLAALQGLTVEPEQRSGYSRSLFRHWRDLDRDGCDTRREILRRDARSQEFENSSCGDDTGIWVSIYDGIQVSTARSLDIDHLVPLAEAWDSGAHSWDSNRRELFANDESALLAVTARSNRSKSASDPAEWMPSSSAARCPYASAWVATKVKWNLSVDNREYNFLANLFRGECQGSGLYLGTPILAFPTIRTPGLEIPTLEVPALTGTTSTTSTTVAPGRIPPNPGDSKNCSDFSTHAEAQAWFDTYYPHYGDVARLDGNNDLKACTSLP
;
A
#
# COMPACT_ATOMS: atom_id res chain seq x y z
N MET A 1 1.56 -58.04 13.09
CA MET A 1 0.32 -57.66 13.82
C MET A 1 -0.44 -56.66 12.98
N ARG A 2 -1.67 -57.01 12.56
CA ARG A 2 -2.56 -56.21 11.72
C ARG A 2 -3.30 -55.16 12.57
N ARG A 3 -3.55 -53.96 12.00
CA ARG A 3 -4.72 -53.04 12.16
C ARG A 3 -4.25 -51.59 11.95
N ALA A 4 -4.99 -50.67 11.34
CA ALA A 4 -6.15 -50.70 10.45
C ALA A 4 -6.32 -49.27 9.92
N LEU A 5 -6.47 -49.14 8.60
CA LEU A 5 -6.88 -47.92 7.91
C LEU A 5 -8.36 -47.63 8.27
N LYS A 6 -8.68 -46.47 8.84
CA LYS A 6 -10.08 -46.05 9.08
C LYS A 6 -10.51 -45.08 7.98
N ILE A 7 -11.33 -45.60 7.08
CA ILE A 7 -12.15 -44.88 6.11
C ILE A 7 -13.28 -44.20 6.88
N PHE A 8 -13.43 -42.88 6.76
CA PHE A 8 -14.60 -42.15 7.24
C PHE A 8 -15.70 -42.22 6.18
N GLN A 9 -16.79 -42.93 6.49
CA GLN A 9 -18.00 -42.92 5.67
C GLN A 9 -18.89 -41.74 6.07
N PHE A 10 -19.21 -40.86 5.13
CA PHE A 10 -20.30 -39.90 5.24
C PHE A 10 -21.63 -40.64 5.00
N ARG A 11 -22.49 -40.72 6.02
CA ARG A 11 -23.89 -41.12 5.85
C ARG A 11 -24.74 -39.87 5.61
N LEU A 12 -25.24 -39.75 4.39
CA LEU A 12 -26.28 -38.82 3.98
C LEU A 12 -27.62 -39.32 4.54
N VAL A 13 -28.26 -38.57 5.43
CA VAL A 13 -29.64 -38.84 5.90
C VAL A 13 -30.56 -37.84 5.20
N ILE A 14 -31.22 -38.29 4.14
CA ILE A 14 -32.33 -37.56 3.50
C ILE A 14 -33.61 -38.00 4.21
N LEU A 15 -34.25 -37.08 4.93
CA LEU A 15 -35.60 -37.26 5.46
C LEU A 15 -36.57 -36.62 4.46
N ILE A 16 -37.26 -37.44 3.67
CA ILE A 16 -38.40 -37.01 2.84
C ILE A 16 -39.67 -37.23 3.68
N VAL A 17 -40.36 -36.15 4.02
CA VAL A 17 -41.76 -36.17 4.45
C VAL A 17 -42.57 -35.44 3.40
N VAL A 18 -43.35 -36.18 2.62
CA VAL A 18 -44.38 -35.64 1.73
C VAL A 18 -45.72 -35.94 2.39
N LEU A 19 -46.42 -34.91 2.86
CA LEU A 19 -47.87 -34.90 3.02
C LEU A 19 -48.38 -33.50 2.65
N GLY A 20 -49.41 -33.47 1.81
CA GLY A 20 -49.86 -32.30 1.06
C GLY A 20 -50.64 -31.26 1.85
N GLY A 21 -50.93 -30.16 1.15
CA GLY A 21 -51.76 -29.06 1.62
C GLY A 21 -51.01 -27.73 1.54
N GLY A 22 -51.39 -26.86 0.61
CA GLY A 22 -50.68 -25.65 0.25
C GLY A 22 -50.37 -24.69 1.40
N LEU A 23 -49.21 -24.05 1.32
CA LEU A 23 -48.84 -22.90 2.15
C LEU A 23 -48.00 -21.94 1.31
N PHE A 24 -48.49 -20.72 1.11
CA PHE A 24 -47.71 -19.61 0.57
C PHE A 24 -46.58 -19.30 1.56
N ILE A 25 -45.33 -19.48 1.14
CA ILE A 25 -44.16 -18.99 1.87
C ILE A 25 -43.63 -17.78 1.11
N THR A 26 -43.98 -16.59 1.60
CA THR A 26 -43.19 -15.38 1.37
C THR A 26 -41.86 -15.55 2.10
N SER A 27 -40.85 -16.09 1.42
CA SER A 27 -39.48 -16.10 1.94
C SER A 27 -38.90 -14.70 1.82
N LEU A 28 -39.11 -13.91 2.88
CA LEU A 28 -38.25 -12.80 3.22
C LEU A 28 -36.87 -13.38 3.57
N LEU A 29 -36.02 -13.58 2.57
CA LEU A 29 -34.59 -13.76 2.79
C LEU A 29 -34.03 -12.42 3.25
N VAL A 30 -34.17 -12.16 4.56
CA VAL A 30 -33.19 -11.33 5.26
C VAL A 30 -31.92 -12.16 5.30
N GLY A 31 -31.17 -12.11 4.19
CA GLY A 31 -29.78 -12.49 4.19
C GLY A 31 -29.04 -11.50 5.07
N THR A 32 -28.97 -11.79 6.37
CA THR A 32 -27.87 -11.27 7.18
C THR A 32 -26.61 -11.84 6.56
N ALA A 33 -25.88 -10.99 5.84
CA ALA A 33 -24.53 -11.29 5.41
C ALA A 33 -23.72 -11.63 6.68
N ARG A 34 -23.58 -12.92 6.99
CA ARG A 34 -22.57 -13.41 7.92
C ARG A 34 -21.24 -12.92 7.36
N GLY A 35 -20.49 -12.20 8.20
CA GLY A 35 -19.15 -11.70 7.88
C GLY A 35 -18.34 -12.82 7.25
N GLN A 36 -17.69 -12.50 6.13
CA GLN A 36 -16.76 -13.44 5.52
C GLN A 36 -15.66 -13.71 6.56
N ASN A 37 -15.45 -15.00 6.89
CA ASN A 37 -14.30 -15.44 7.68
C ASN A 37 -13.04 -14.96 6.97
N VAL A 38 -12.48 -13.85 7.43
CA VAL A 38 -11.16 -13.41 7.01
C VAL A 38 -10.23 -14.35 7.74
N ASN A 39 -9.66 -15.34 7.04
CA ASN A 39 -8.82 -16.36 7.66
C ASN A 39 -7.52 -15.72 8.16
N LEU A 40 -7.59 -15.12 9.34
CA LEU A 40 -6.52 -14.36 9.95
C LEU A 40 -5.40 -15.29 10.38
N CYS A 41 -5.73 -16.53 10.79
CA CYS A 41 -4.80 -17.58 11.17
C CYS A 41 -5.37 -18.96 10.86
N ASP A 42 -4.55 -19.85 10.26
CA ASP A 42 -4.98 -21.16 9.72
C ASP A 42 -5.51 -22.18 10.77
N ARG A 43 -5.63 -21.79 12.04
CA ARG A 43 -6.11 -22.61 13.16
C ARG A 43 -7.24 -21.92 13.92
N GLU A 44 -8.48 -22.05 13.43
CA GLU A 44 -9.62 -21.36 14.06
C GLU A 44 -10.58 -22.24 14.88
N ALA A 45 -10.55 -23.57 14.76
CA ALA A 45 -11.54 -24.40 15.45
C ALA A 45 -11.23 -24.58 16.96
N GLY A 46 -11.88 -23.78 17.83
CA GLY A 46 -12.01 -24.04 19.27
C GLY A 46 -11.01 -23.33 20.19
N VAL A 47 -10.16 -22.44 19.67
CA VAL A 47 -9.12 -21.74 20.43
C VAL A 47 -9.57 -20.32 20.76
N GLY A 48 -10.42 -20.16 21.79
CA GLY A 48 -10.95 -18.86 22.23
C GLY A 48 -10.78 -18.64 23.74
N PHE A 49 -10.83 -17.39 24.19
CA PHE A 49 -10.96 -17.08 25.62
C PHE A 49 -12.44 -17.00 26.01
N SER A 50 -12.75 -17.26 27.28
CA SER A 50 -14.14 -17.37 27.74
C SER A 50 -14.93 -16.05 27.69
N ASP A 51 -14.23 -14.93 27.62
CA ASP A 51 -14.75 -13.55 27.67
C ASP A 51 -14.56 -12.80 26.33
N VAL A 52 -14.34 -13.53 25.23
CA VAL A 52 -14.20 -12.96 23.89
C VAL A 52 -15.35 -13.45 23.01
N GLY A 53 -16.35 -12.61 22.83
CA GLY A 53 -17.47 -12.83 21.92
C GLY A 53 -17.19 -12.35 20.49
N ASP A 54 -17.98 -12.81 19.53
CA ASP A 54 -17.81 -12.49 18.10
C ASP A 54 -17.93 -11.00 17.76
N GLN A 55 -18.58 -10.22 18.64
CA GLN A 55 -18.79 -8.78 18.47
C GLN A 55 -17.74 -7.93 19.19
N ASP A 56 -16.81 -8.55 19.93
CA ASP A 56 -15.77 -7.81 20.61
C ASP A 56 -14.78 -7.21 19.61
N TYR A 57 -14.29 -6.02 19.93
CA TYR A 57 -13.25 -5.36 19.14
C TYR A 57 -12.04 -6.28 18.99
N GLY A 58 -11.70 -6.61 17.74
CA GLY A 58 -10.57 -7.48 17.42
C GLY A 58 -10.75 -8.95 17.79
N ALA A 59 -11.98 -9.46 17.93
CA ALA A 59 -12.23 -10.85 18.33
C ALA A 59 -11.44 -11.88 17.51
N GLU A 60 -11.40 -11.75 16.19
CA GLU A 60 -10.63 -12.64 15.30
C GLU A 60 -9.11 -12.52 15.54
N TYR A 61 -8.60 -11.30 15.73
CA TYR A 61 -7.20 -11.05 16.09
C TYR A 61 -6.85 -11.69 17.44
N VAL A 62 -7.76 -11.63 18.42
CA VAL A 62 -7.55 -12.25 19.74
C VAL A 62 -7.51 -13.78 19.63
N ARG A 63 -8.39 -14.39 18.83
CA ARG A 63 -8.37 -15.84 18.57
C ARG A 63 -7.08 -16.25 17.86
N CYS A 64 -6.68 -15.53 16.81
CA CYS A 64 -5.41 -15.77 16.15
C CYS A 64 -4.22 -15.63 17.12
N MET A 65 -4.18 -14.56 17.93
CA MET A 65 -3.10 -14.34 18.89
C MET A 65 -2.99 -15.50 19.89
N LYS A 66 -4.12 -16.09 20.30
CA LYS A 66 -4.13 -17.32 21.11
C LYS A 66 -3.61 -18.52 20.33
N ALA A 67 -4.04 -18.70 19.09
CA ALA A 67 -3.61 -19.80 18.22
C ALA A 67 -2.09 -19.78 17.94
N LEU A 68 -1.49 -18.60 17.84
CA LEU A 68 -0.04 -18.39 17.69
C LEU A 68 0.76 -18.52 18.99
N GLY A 69 0.10 -18.67 20.15
CA GLY A 69 0.78 -18.73 21.46
C GLY A 69 1.30 -17.37 21.95
N LEU A 70 0.96 -16.27 21.27
CA LEU A 70 1.33 -14.90 21.63
C LEU A 70 0.68 -14.44 22.94
N SER A 71 -0.45 -15.05 23.33
CA SER A 71 -1.12 -14.80 24.60
C SER A 71 -1.67 -16.07 25.23
N LEU A 72 -1.47 -16.22 26.54
CA LEU A 72 -2.09 -17.27 27.35
C LEU A 72 -3.31 -16.76 28.13
N GLY A 73 -3.70 -15.50 27.96
CA GLY A 73 -4.76 -14.87 28.75
C GLY A 73 -4.31 -14.45 30.14
N ARG A 74 -5.24 -14.40 31.10
CA ARG A 74 -4.99 -14.00 32.50
C ARG A 74 -4.73 -15.17 33.45
N GLY A 75 -4.76 -16.40 32.94
CA GLY A 75 -4.57 -17.63 33.71
C GLY A 75 -5.87 -18.26 34.24
N ASP A 76 -6.98 -17.53 34.19
CA ASP A 76 -8.34 -17.98 34.57
C ASP A 76 -9.20 -18.39 33.36
N GLY A 77 -8.60 -18.47 32.17
CA GLY A 77 -9.30 -18.74 30.91
C GLY A 77 -9.83 -17.49 30.19
N SER A 78 -9.77 -16.31 30.84
CA SER A 78 -10.16 -15.03 30.24
C SER A 78 -9.00 -14.33 29.54
N PHE A 79 -9.34 -13.46 28.60
CA PHE A 79 -8.44 -12.58 27.89
C PHE A 79 -8.34 -11.21 28.56
N GLY A 80 -9.47 -10.59 28.92
CA GLY A 80 -9.57 -9.22 29.43
C GLY A 80 -9.59 -8.15 28.33
N VAL A 81 -10.50 -8.26 27.35
CA VAL A 81 -10.55 -7.44 26.11
C VAL A 81 -10.35 -5.93 26.31
N ASN A 82 -10.99 -5.35 27.34
CA ASN A 82 -10.98 -3.91 27.62
C ASN A 82 -9.93 -3.47 28.65
N GLN A 83 -9.12 -4.41 29.17
CA GLN A 83 -8.13 -4.08 30.17
C GLN A 83 -6.97 -3.29 29.55
N ASN A 84 -6.58 -2.19 30.18
CA ASN A 84 -5.39 -1.44 29.79
C ASN A 84 -4.12 -2.24 30.10
N LEU A 85 -3.18 -2.21 29.17
CA LEU A 85 -1.88 -2.87 29.30
C LEU A 85 -0.89 -2.00 30.03
N THR A 86 -0.04 -2.65 30.82
CA THR A 86 1.19 -2.05 31.34
C THR A 86 2.32 -2.20 30.34
N ARG A 87 3.36 -1.36 30.46
CA ARG A 87 4.58 -1.48 29.66
C ARG A 87 5.26 -2.85 29.81
N ALA A 88 5.29 -3.42 31.02
CA ALA A 88 5.87 -4.75 31.25
C ALA A 88 5.10 -5.88 30.56
N GLN A 89 3.76 -5.80 30.54
CA GLN A 89 2.94 -6.77 29.81
C GLN A 89 3.18 -6.67 28.30
N MET A 90 3.26 -5.45 27.75
CA MET A 90 3.63 -5.21 26.36
C MET A 90 4.96 -5.88 26.00
N ALA A 91 5.98 -5.77 26.86
CA ALA A 91 7.27 -6.39 26.60
C ALA A 91 7.14 -7.91 26.40
N SER A 92 6.24 -8.54 27.15
CA SER A 92 6.01 -9.98 27.03
C SER A 92 5.30 -10.37 25.73
N PHE A 93 4.39 -9.55 25.22
CA PHE A 93 3.78 -9.80 23.91
C PHE A 93 4.80 -9.67 22.78
N LEU A 94 5.62 -8.61 22.78
CA LEU A 94 6.62 -8.39 21.73
C LEU A 94 7.72 -9.45 21.75
N VAL A 95 8.18 -9.87 22.92
CA VAL A 95 9.20 -10.94 23.01
C VAL A 95 8.63 -12.31 22.66
N ARG A 96 7.35 -12.60 22.96
CA ARG A 96 6.70 -13.82 22.45
C ARG A 96 6.63 -13.80 20.93
N LEU A 97 6.27 -12.66 20.33
CA LEU A 97 6.31 -12.53 18.87
C LEU A 97 7.72 -12.76 18.33
N TRP A 98 8.72 -12.07 18.86
CA TRP A 98 10.10 -12.17 18.42
C TRP A 98 10.69 -13.58 18.57
N ARG A 99 10.63 -14.12 19.79
CA ARG A 99 11.30 -15.36 20.15
C ARG A 99 10.48 -16.59 19.82
N ASP A 100 9.25 -16.62 20.29
CA ASP A 100 8.43 -17.84 20.28
C ASP A 100 7.72 -18.03 18.93
N THR A 101 7.31 -16.94 18.28
CA THR A 101 6.57 -17.00 17.01
C THR A 101 7.47 -16.84 15.79
N LEU A 102 8.45 -15.93 15.83
CA LEU A 102 9.39 -15.71 14.72
C LEU A 102 10.69 -16.51 14.84
N GLY A 103 10.91 -17.22 15.96
CA GLY A 103 12.07 -18.09 16.16
C GLY A 103 13.40 -17.32 16.27
N ARG A 104 13.38 -16.06 16.73
CA ARG A 104 14.57 -15.20 16.83
C ARG A 104 15.12 -15.15 18.25
N ASP A 105 16.44 -15.08 18.38
CA ASP A 105 17.07 -15.04 19.69
C ASP A 105 17.02 -13.64 20.32
N CYS A 106 16.96 -13.62 21.64
CA CYS A 106 17.18 -12.41 22.42
C CYS A 106 18.68 -12.27 22.69
N PRO A 107 19.30 -11.12 22.39
CA PRO A 107 20.70 -10.90 22.73
C PRO A 107 20.93 -11.02 24.23
N ALA A 108 22.05 -11.66 24.62
CA ALA A 108 22.43 -11.79 26.02
C ALA A 108 22.83 -10.43 26.59
N GLY A 109 22.33 -10.10 27.78
CA GLY A 109 22.65 -8.84 28.45
C GLY A 109 21.66 -8.49 29.55
N GLY A 110 22.08 -7.59 30.44
CA GLY A 110 21.21 -6.99 31.45
C GLY A 110 20.48 -5.76 30.91
N HIS A 111 19.98 -4.94 31.84
CA HIS A 111 19.46 -3.60 31.54
C HIS A 111 19.85 -2.65 32.67
N PRO A 112 19.91 -1.33 32.43
CA PRO A 112 20.25 -0.33 33.44
C PRO A 112 19.07 0.08 34.35
N PHE A 113 17.90 -0.55 34.18
CA PHE A 113 16.67 -0.12 34.85
C PHE A 113 16.60 -0.59 36.31
N ASP A 114 16.65 0.36 37.25
CA ASP A 114 16.61 0.11 38.70
C ASP A 114 15.21 -0.31 39.18
N ASP A 115 14.18 0.06 38.42
CA ASP A 115 12.77 -0.22 38.72
C ASP A 115 12.25 -1.54 38.12
N VAL A 116 13.15 -2.36 37.57
CA VAL A 116 12.84 -3.69 37.06
C VAL A 116 13.52 -4.73 37.94
N SER A 117 12.74 -5.38 38.81
CA SER A 117 13.25 -6.38 39.74
C SER A 117 13.80 -7.61 39.03
N VAL A 118 15.00 -8.04 39.43
CA VAL A 118 15.62 -9.29 38.97
C VAL A 118 14.69 -10.46 39.28
N GLY A 119 14.39 -11.29 38.28
CA GLY A 119 13.49 -12.44 38.42
C GLY A 119 12.00 -12.09 38.40
N GLY A 120 11.62 -10.83 38.20
CA GLY A 120 10.22 -10.45 37.98
C GLY A 120 9.64 -11.08 36.71
N SER A 121 8.33 -11.33 36.67
CA SER A 121 7.66 -12.09 35.60
C SER A 121 7.84 -11.54 34.18
N HIS A 122 8.30 -10.29 34.04
CA HIS A 122 8.55 -9.62 32.76
C HIS A 122 10.01 -9.17 32.59
N SER A 123 10.89 -9.36 33.58
CA SER A 123 12.23 -8.78 33.60
C SER A 123 13.09 -9.25 32.42
N ALA A 124 13.05 -10.56 32.12
CA ALA A 124 13.79 -11.13 31.00
C ALA A 124 13.31 -10.57 29.64
N ASN A 125 12.02 -10.30 29.50
CA ASN A 125 11.46 -9.72 28.28
C ASN A 125 11.88 -8.26 28.11
N ILE A 126 11.94 -7.51 29.21
CA ILE A 126 12.42 -6.12 29.20
C ILE A 126 13.92 -6.08 28.84
N ALA A 127 14.73 -6.98 29.40
CA ALA A 127 16.13 -7.12 29.04
C ALA A 127 16.30 -7.43 27.55
N CYS A 128 15.51 -8.35 27.00
CA CYS A 128 15.55 -8.67 25.57
C CYS A 128 15.27 -7.42 24.70
N LEU A 129 14.19 -6.68 24.98
CA LEU A 129 13.88 -5.46 24.21
C LEU A 129 14.92 -4.36 24.36
N TYR A 130 15.58 -4.27 25.51
CA TYR A 130 16.67 -3.31 25.71
C TYR A 130 17.88 -3.66 24.86
N ASN A 131 18.31 -4.93 24.87
CA ASN A 131 19.48 -5.38 24.13
C ASN A 131 19.22 -5.46 22.61
N LEU A 132 17.96 -5.56 22.17
CA LEU A 132 17.55 -5.35 20.78
C LEU A 132 17.48 -3.86 20.38
N GLY A 133 17.72 -2.92 21.29
CA GLY A 133 17.60 -1.49 21.01
C GLY A 133 16.16 -0.97 20.82
N ILE A 134 15.15 -1.82 21.05
CA ILE A 134 13.72 -1.48 20.90
C ILE A 134 13.28 -0.53 22.01
N THR A 135 13.84 -0.65 23.22
CA THR A 135 13.55 0.25 24.34
C THR A 135 14.79 0.91 24.92
N LYS A 136 14.63 2.16 25.34
CA LYS A 136 15.63 2.95 26.07
C LYS A 136 15.20 3.28 27.51
N GLY A 137 14.06 2.75 27.96
CA GLY A 137 13.42 3.17 29.20
C GLY A 137 12.59 4.45 29.07
N THR A 138 11.94 4.86 30.16
CA THR A 138 11.34 6.20 30.32
C THR A 138 12.38 7.22 30.76
N THR A 139 13.43 6.76 31.44
CA THR A 139 14.69 7.47 31.64
C THR A 139 15.86 6.51 31.38
N SER A 140 17.09 6.98 31.50
CA SER A 140 18.29 6.12 31.37
C SER A 140 18.36 4.98 32.40
N THR A 141 17.70 5.11 33.56
CA THR A 141 17.71 4.12 34.64
C THR A 141 16.33 3.65 35.08
N ARG A 142 15.26 4.05 34.37
CA ARG A 142 13.89 3.57 34.64
C ARG A 142 13.20 3.06 33.39
N TYR A 143 12.52 1.94 33.51
CA TYR A 143 11.65 1.39 32.48
C TYR A 143 10.18 1.79 32.66
N SER A 144 9.77 2.05 33.90
CA SER A 144 8.38 2.21 34.36
C SER A 144 7.49 1.01 34.01
N PRO A 145 7.76 -0.19 34.57
CA PRO A 145 7.06 -1.43 34.17
C PRO A 145 5.55 -1.41 34.42
N SER A 146 5.11 -0.71 35.46
CA SER A 146 3.70 -0.64 35.89
C SER A 146 2.89 0.46 35.21
N ASP A 147 3.54 1.38 34.48
CA ASP A 147 2.83 2.49 33.84
C ASP A 147 1.93 1.96 32.72
N PRO A 148 0.73 2.56 32.54
CA PRO A 148 -0.12 2.27 31.40
C PRO A 148 0.61 2.53 30.08
N LEU A 149 0.53 1.57 29.16
CA LEU A 149 1.07 1.68 27.82
C LEU A 149 0.23 2.65 27.00
N THR A 150 0.86 3.67 26.42
CA THR A 150 0.18 4.60 25.52
C THR A 150 0.31 4.16 24.05
N ILE A 151 -0.64 4.61 23.22
CA ILE A 151 -0.63 4.35 21.77
C ILE A 151 0.69 4.84 21.14
N ARG A 152 1.16 6.04 21.51
CA ARG A 152 2.45 6.58 21.04
C ARG A 152 3.63 5.68 21.39
N GLN A 153 3.64 5.13 22.59
CA GLN A 153 4.70 4.21 23.02
C GLN A 153 4.66 2.93 22.21
N ILE A 154 3.51 2.26 22.12
CA ILE A 154 3.44 0.98 21.38
C ILE A 154 3.79 1.17 19.90
N THR A 155 3.39 2.29 19.28
CA THR A 155 3.78 2.64 17.90
C THR A 155 5.29 2.66 17.74
N LEU A 156 6.02 3.35 18.62
CA LEU A 156 7.48 3.38 18.57
C LEU A 156 8.11 1.99 18.78
N PHE A 157 7.57 1.19 19.72
CA PHE A 157 8.08 -0.15 19.98
C PHE A 157 7.88 -1.10 18.80
N LEU A 158 6.68 -1.12 18.22
CA LEU A 158 6.34 -1.95 17.06
C LEU A 158 7.17 -1.56 15.84
N THR A 159 7.35 -0.26 15.59
CA THR A 159 8.19 0.21 14.48
C THR A 159 9.64 -0.21 14.67
N ARG A 160 10.22 -0.04 15.85
CA ARG A 160 11.61 -0.48 16.10
C ARG A 160 11.76 -2.00 15.95
N LEU A 161 10.80 -2.77 16.46
CA LEU A 161 10.77 -4.23 16.27
C LEU A 161 10.66 -4.61 14.78
N TYR A 162 9.87 -3.87 14.01
CA TYR A 162 9.75 -4.05 12.56
C TYR A 162 11.03 -3.67 11.82
N GLN A 163 11.73 -2.63 12.25
CA GLN A 163 13.02 -2.26 11.67
C GLN A 163 14.12 -3.27 12.03
N GLU A 164 14.05 -3.87 13.22
CA GLU A 164 15.00 -4.88 13.70
C GLU A 164 14.96 -6.18 12.87
N ILE A 165 13.84 -6.51 12.23
CA ILE A 165 13.79 -7.62 11.26
C ILE A 165 14.33 -7.25 9.87
N GLY A 166 14.82 -6.02 9.68
CA GLY A 166 15.32 -5.51 8.41
C GLY A 166 14.31 -4.72 7.56
N ALA A 167 13.09 -4.45 8.07
CA ALA A 167 12.10 -3.72 7.31
C ALA A 167 12.39 -2.20 7.30
N SER A 168 12.23 -1.57 6.13
CA SER A 168 12.41 -0.13 5.98
C SER A 168 11.11 0.63 6.25
N CYS A 169 11.20 1.74 6.99
CA CYS A 169 10.10 2.67 7.19
C CYS A 169 10.35 3.98 6.43
N PRO A 170 9.31 4.66 5.91
CA PRO A 170 9.44 5.94 5.22
C PRO A 170 10.16 7.00 6.08
N ALA A 171 11.02 7.79 5.46
CA ALA A 171 11.65 8.92 6.16
C ALA A 171 10.58 9.96 6.54
N ARG A 172 10.68 10.46 7.78
CA ARG A 172 9.82 11.51 8.35
C ARG A 172 10.63 12.38 9.30
N SER A 173 10.09 13.55 9.63
CA SER A 173 10.80 14.57 10.42
C SER A 173 11.03 14.14 11.87
N SER A 174 10.10 13.38 12.44
CA SER A 174 10.22 12.81 13.78
C SER A 174 10.18 11.29 13.77
N GLU A 175 10.78 10.68 14.81
CA GLU A 175 10.71 9.23 15.03
C GLU A 175 9.26 8.76 15.12
N LEU A 176 8.40 9.56 15.76
CA LEU A 176 7.00 9.21 15.97
C LEU A 176 6.19 9.30 14.67
N GLU A 177 6.39 10.32 13.84
CA GLU A 177 5.77 10.40 12.51
C GLU A 177 6.21 9.24 11.62
N ARG A 178 7.50 8.90 11.65
CA ARG A 178 8.02 7.72 10.93
C ARG A 178 7.31 6.47 11.39
N ALA A 179 7.18 6.30 12.70
CA ALA A 179 6.54 5.13 13.29
C ALA A 179 5.05 5.04 12.92
N VAL A 180 4.31 6.14 13.05
CA VAL A 180 2.89 6.20 12.67
C VAL A 180 2.73 5.88 11.20
N SER A 181 3.42 6.61 10.31
CA SER A 181 3.34 6.40 8.87
C SER A 181 3.73 4.98 8.46
N CYS A 182 4.75 4.41 9.11
CA CYS A 182 5.18 3.04 8.82
C CYS A 182 4.09 2.04 9.15
N LEU A 183 3.53 2.10 10.36
CA LEU A 183 2.56 1.11 10.84
C LEU A 183 1.15 1.27 10.25
N THR A 184 0.75 2.48 9.85
CA THR A 184 -0.50 2.70 9.12
C THR A 184 -0.43 2.10 7.72
N ASN A 185 0.72 2.24 7.03
CA ASN A 185 0.91 1.73 5.67
C ASN A 185 0.83 0.20 5.58
N ILE A 186 1.08 -0.48 6.69
CA ILE A 186 1.03 -1.95 6.80
C ILE A 186 -0.18 -2.45 7.59
N ASN A 187 -1.23 -1.63 7.77
CA ASN A 187 -2.46 -1.96 8.50
C ASN A 187 -2.24 -2.50 9.92
N VAL A 188 -1.14 -2.12 10.59
CA VAL A 188 -0.87 -2.54 11.97
C VAL A 188 -1.60 -1.64 12.95
N ILE A 189 -1.64 -0.33 12.70
CA ILE A 189 -2.40 0.64 13.50
C ILE A 189 -3.35 1.45 12.61
N SER A 190 -4.44 1.97 13.17
CA SER A 190 -5.34 2.88 12.43
C SER A 190 -4.99 4.34 12.70
N SER A 191 -5.27 5.23 11.74
CA SER A 191 -5.14 6.69 11.94
C SER A 191 -6.07 7.21 13.06
N GLN A 192 -7.22 6.55 13.25
CA GLN A 192 -8.18 6.86 14.31
C GLN A 192 -7.62 6.61 15.71
N ASP A 193 -6.75 5.60 15.89
CA ASP A 193 -6.12 5.30 17.18
C ASP A 193 -5.22 6.45 17.66
N TYR A 194 -4.63 7.20 16.73
CA TYR A 194 -3.65 8.26 17.05
C TYR A 194 -4.29 9.64 17.31
N GLY A 195 -5.40 9.97 16.65
CA GLY A 195 -6.07 11.28 16.71
C GLY A 195 -6.67 11.66 18.08
N THR A 196 -6.73 10.74 19.05
CA THR A 196 -7.33 10.95 20.37
C THR A 196 -6.35 11.41 21.46
N GLY A 197 -5.15 11.85 21.10
CA GLY A 197 -4.21 12.45 22.07
C GLY A 197 -3.36 11.46 22.87
N GLY A 198 -3.23 10.20 22.42
CA GLY A 198 -2.34 9.23 23.06
C GLY A 198 -2.97 8.45 24.21
N GLY A 199 -4.20 7.95 24.00
CA GLY A 199 -4.88 7.05 24.92
C GLY A 199 -4.06 5.80 25.28
N THR A 200 -4.53 5.10 26.33
CA THR A 200 -3.93 3.84 26.76
C THR A 200 -4.36 2.69 25.85
N VAL A 201 -3.52 1.67 25.74
CA VAL A 201 -3.72 0.52 24.86
C VAL A 201 -4.40 -0.60 25.62
N THR A 202 -5.54 -1.07 25.12
CA THR A 202 -6.21 -2.25 25.67
C THR A 202 -5.57 -3.55 25.17
N ARG A 203 -5.88 -4.65 25.86
CA ARG A 203 -5.44 -6.00 25.44
C ARG A 203 -5.93 -6.37 24.05
N SER A 204 -7.15 -6.02 23.68
CA SER A 204 -7.64 -6.27 22.32
C SER A 204 -6.95 -5.41 21.27
N GLN A 205 -6.63 -4.13 21.55
CA GLN A 205 -5.81 -3.31 20.64
C GLN A 205 -4.43 -3.93 20.44
N MET A 206 -3.80 -4.41 21.51
CA MET A 206 -2.52 -5.10 21.39
C MET A 206 -2.61 -6.35 20.52
N ALA A 207 -3.70 -7.13 20.61
CA ALA A 207 -3.92 -8.30 19.76
C ALA A 207 -3.96 -7.92 18.28
N VAL A 208 -4.70 -6.85 17.94
CA VAL A 208 -4.73 -6.28 16.58
C VAL A 208 -3.33 -5.92 16.12
N TYR A 209 -2.57 -5.22 16.95
CA TYR A 209 -1.25 -4.72 16.56
C TYR A 209 -0.21 -5.83 16.38
N VAL A 210 -0.13 -6.80 17.31
CA VAL A 210 0.90 -7.86 17.22
C VAL A 210 0.60 -8.88 16.15
N VAL A 211 -0.67 -9.24 15.94
CA VAL A 211 -1.07 -10.15 14.87
C VAL A 211 -0.94 -9.45 13.52
N GLY A 212 -1.34 -8.18 13.43
CA GLY A 212 -1.14 -7.39 12.22
C GLY A 212 0.34 -7.26 11.85
N LEU A 213 1.21 -7.03 12.84
CA LEU A 213 2.64 -6.99 12.61
C LEU A 213 3.16 -8.36 12.19
N TRP A 214 2.75 -9.44 12.86
CA TRP A 214 3.08 -10.81 12.47
C TRP A 214 2.70 -11.14 11.03
N HIS A 215 1.54 -10.70 10.53
CA HIS A 215 1.14 -10.89 9.12
C HIS A 215 2.18 -10.33 8.15
N ASN A 216 2.61 -9.09 8.39
CA ASN A 216 3.62 -8.42 7.57
C ASN A 216 4.99 -9.13 7.67
N ILE A 217 5.38 -9.57 8.86
CA ILE A 217 6.69 -10.20 9.07
C ILE A 217 6.74 -11.65 8.54
N SER A 218 5.62 -12.37 8.59
CA SER A 218 5.54 -13.79 8.21
C SER A 218 5.36 -14.01 6.70
N GLY A 219 5.35 -12.95 5.90
CA GLY A 219 5.13 -13.04 4.45
C GLY A 219 3.68 -13.33 4.06
N ARG A 220 2.72 -13.20 5.01
CA ARG A 220 1.27 -13.29 4.74
C ARG A 220 0.71 -12.04 4.07
N GLY A 221 1.52 -11.00 3.95
CA GLY A 221 1.13 -9.72 3.36
C GLY A 221 0.48 -8.79 4.39
N VAL A 222 -0.21 -7.78 3.87
CA VAL A 222 -0.85 -6.77 4.71
C VAL A 222 -2.11 -7.38 5.34
N PRO A 223 -2.26 -7.36 6.68
CA PRO A 223 -3.44 -7.86 7.36
C PRO A 223 -4.70 -7.06 6.95
N PRO A 224 -5.90 -7.60 7.23
CA PRO A 224 -7.13 -6.82 7.14
C PRO A 224 -6.97 -5.50 7.91
N PRO A 225 -7.62 -4.40 7.48
CA PRO A 225 -7.57 -3.17 8.25
C PRO A 225 -7.99 -3.40 9.71
N PRO A 226 -7.35 -2.74 10.69
CA PRO A 226 -7.81 -2.76 12.08
C PRO A 226 -9.31 -2.48 12.14
N PRO A 227 -10.10 -3.27 12.89
CA PRO A 227 -11.53 -3.04 12.99
C PRO A 227 -11.79 -1.63 13.50
N SER A 228 -12.85 -0.98 12.99
CA SER A 228 -13.24 0.33 13.50
C SER A 228 -13.73 0.19 14.94
N LYS A 229 -13.22 1.03 15.84
CA LYS A 229 -13.71 1.05 17.23
C LYS A 229 -15.18 1.49 17.21
N PRO A 230 -16.09 0.86 17.98
CA PRO A 230 -17.45 1.36 18.13
C PRO A 230 -17.39 2.80 18.63
N THR A 231 -17.83 3.75 17.81
CA THR A 231 -17.94 5.14 18.20
C THR A 231 -19.09 5.26 19.20
N SER A 232 -18.75 5.55 20.47
CA SER A 232 -19.74 6.07 21.40
C SER A 232 -20.23 7.40 20.83
N THR A 233 -21.43 7.40 20.27
CA THR A 233 -22.11 8.60 19.81
C THR A 233 -22.34 9.56 20.98
N ASN A 234 -22.13 10.85 20.71
CA ASN A 234 -22.55 12.06 21.46
C ASN A 234 -21.40 12.93 22.03
N ASN A 235 -20.82 13.79 21.18
CA ASN A 235 -21.02 15.25 21.20
C ASN A 235 -19.92 15.99 20.39
N PRO A 236 -20.28 16.99 19.56
CA PRO A 236 -19.32 17.88 18.93
C PRO A 236 -19.05 19.06 19.87
N VAL A 237 -17.80 19.24 20.31
CA VAL A 237 -17.32 20.53 20.82
C VAL A 237 -15.94 20.76 20.24
N GLY A 238 -15.83 21.81 19.43
CA GLY A 238 -14.57 22.30 18.89
C GLY A 238 -13.67 22.87 19.97
N GLY A 239 -12.37 22.88 19.69
CA GLY A 239 -11.38 23.46 20.58
C GLY A 239 -9.99 23.40 19.96
N ALA A 240 -9.56 24.55 19.47
CA ALA A 240 -8.25 24.83 18.91
C ALA A 240 -7.09 24.60 19.91
N ILE A 241 -5.91 24.23 19.39
CA ILE A 241 -4.57 24.56 19.94
C ILE A 241 -3.56 24.30 18.80
N ALA A 242 -3.08 25.31 18.08
CA ALA A 242 -2.10 26.35 18.42
C ALA A 242 -0.64 25.92 18.15
N ASN A 243 -0.08 26.58 17.11
CA ASN A 243 1.32 26.77 16.75
C ASN A 243 2.30 26.80 17.92
N ILE A 244 3.39 26.01 17.84
CA ILE A 244 4.71 26.38 18.37
C ILE A 244 5.80 25.70 17.50
N LEU A 245 6.56 26.47 16.72
CA LEU A 245 7.99 26.18 16.48
C LEU A 245 8.76 27.48 16.12
N PRO A 246 9.97 27.73 16.70
CA PRO A 246 10.84 28.88 16.44
C PRO A 246 11.89 28.61 15.31
N PRO A 247 12.74 29.58 14.92
CA PRO A 247 13.43 29.56 13.62
C PRO A 247 14.91 29.09 13.63
N ARG A 248 15.37 28.74 12.40
CA ARG A 248 16.74 28.78 11.82
C ARG A 248 17.84 27.83 12.35
N SER A 249 18.45 27.05 11.43
CA SER A 249 19.80 27.34 10.85
C SER A 249 20.45 26.09 10.20
N ASN A 250 21.12 26.36 9.07
CA ASN A 250 22.02 25.47 8.31
C ASN A 250 23.01 24.68 9.18
N THR A 251 23.37 23.45 8.75
CA THR A 251 24.76 23.00 8.61
C THR A 251 24.84 21.75 7.71
N THR A 252 25.60 21.88 6.64
CA THR A 252 26.06 20.86 5.70
C THR A 252 27.02 19.89 6.38
N SER A 253 26.94 18.59 6.10
CA SER A 253 28.09 17.66 6.27
C SER A 253 27.93 16.42 5.39
N THR A 254 28.71 16.43 4.33
CA THR A 254 28.98 15.34 3.38
C THR A 254 29.91 14.31 4.01
N THR A 255 29.63 13.01 3.90
CA THR A 255 30.67 11.97 3.88
C THR A 255 30.16 10.75 3.11
N SER A 256 31.01 10.23 2.24
CA SER A 256 30.74 9.36 1.11
C SER A 256 31.39 7.97 1.26
N THR A 257 30.69 6.92 0.79
CA THR A 257 31.22 5.69 0.12
C THR A 257 31.81 4.57 1.03
N PRO A 258 31.85 3.26 0.65
CA PRO A 258 31.41 2.56 -0.57
C PRO A 258 30.40 1.40 -0.41
N SER A 259 29.79 1.07 -1.55
CA SER A 259 29.01 -0.11 -1.87
C SER A 259 29.77 -1.43 -1.68
N THR A 260 29.08 -2.46 -1.16
CA THR A 260 29.44 -3.87 -1.39
C THR A 260 28.17 -4.62 -1.78
N THR A 261 28.21 -5.22 -2.96
CA THR A 261 27.17 -6.07 -3.55
C THR A 261 27.09 -7.39 -2.79
N VAL A 262 26.01 -7.58 -2.02
CA VAL A 262 25.61 -8.89 -1.51
C VAL A 262 24.32 -9.29 -2.22
N ALA A 263 24.40 -10.36 -3.00
CA ALA A 263 23.24 -11.05 -3.55
C ALA A 263 22.45 -11.64 -2.37
N ASP A 264 21.40 -10.94 -1.96
CA ASP A 264 20.54 -11.33 -0.85
C ASP A 264 19.44 -12.29 -1.32
N SER A 265 19.18 -13.31 -0.51
CA SER A 265 18.20 -14.36 -0.74
C SER A 265 16.79 -13.84 -0.41
N GLY A 266 16.37 -12.78 -1.10
CA GLY A 266 15.02 -12.24 -1.03
C GLY A 266 14.04 -13.07 -1.86
N SER A 267 12.79 -13.19 -1.40
CA SER A 267 11.69 -13.76 -2.17
C SER A 267 11.66 -13.14 -3.57
N SER A 268 11.96 -13.94 -4.60
CA SER A 268 12.04 -13.45 -5.97
C SER A 268 10.64 -13.00 -6.44
N VAL A 269 10.57 -11.93 -7.24
CA VAL A 269 9.30 -11.51 -7.84
C VAL A 269 8.67 -12.63 -8.64
N LEU A 270 9.49 -13.49 -9.26
CA LEU A 270 9.04 -14.68 -9.95
C LEU A 270 8.29 -15.66 -9.03
N ALA A 271 8.76 -15.86 -7.80
CA ALA A 271 8.05 -16.69 -6.82
C ALA A 271 6.72 -16.05 -6.38
N ALA A 272 6.69 -14.71 -6.24
CA ALA A 272 5.45 -13.99 -5.93
C ALA A 272 4.43 -14.09 -7.07
N LEU A 273 4.88 -13.94 -8.32
CA LEU A 273 4.06 -14.13 -9.51
C LEU A 273 3.48 -15.55 -9.58
N GLN A 274 4.29 -16.57 -9.28
CA GLN A 274 3.85 -17.97 -9.22
C GLN A 274 2.76 -18.23 -8.16
N GLY A 275 2.65 -17.36 -7.15
CA GLY A 275 1.62 -17.44 -6.13
C GLY A 275 0.31 -16.73 -6.48
N LEU A 276 0.27 -15.95 -7.57
CA LEU A 276 -0.95 -15.28 -8.02
C LEU A 276 -1.91 -16.27 -8.68
N THR A 277 -3.20 -16.11 -8.39
CA THR A 277 -4.26 -16.87 -9.06
C THR A 277 -4.31 -16.47 -10.53
N VAL A 278 -4.29 -17.45 -11.44
CA VAL A 278 -4.46 -17.23 -12.87
C VAL A 278 -5.93 -17.39 -13.26
N GLU A 279 -6.58 -16.31 -13.70
CA GLU A 279 -8.00 -16.29 -14.08
C GLU A 279 -8.24 -15.43 -15.32
N PRO A 280 -9.26 -15.70 -16.14
CA PRO A 280 -9.66 -14.80 -17.23
C PRO A 280 -10.16 -13.46 -16.69
N GLU A 281 -9.86 -12.39 -17.43
CA GLU A 281 -10.40 -11.05 -17.18
C GLU A 281 -11.93 -11.00 -17.18
N GLN A 282 -12.51 -10.17 -16.32
CA GLN A 282 -13.95 -9.90 -16.28
C GLN A 282 -14.30 -8.40 -16.33
N ARG A 283 -14.65 -7.91 -17.53
CA ARG A 283 -15.00 -6.50 -17.76
C ARG A 283 -16.45 -6.11 -17.45
N SER A 284 -17.35 -7.09 -17.39
CA SER A 284 -18.78 -6.79 -17.28
C SER A 284 -19.11 -5.98 -16.03
N GLY A 285 -19.93 -4.93 -16.20
CA GLY A 285 -20.35 -4.05 -15.10
C GLY A 285 -19.32 -3.03 -14.63
N TYR A 286 -18.14 -2.96 -15.25
CA TYR A 286 -17.13 -1.97 -14.90
C TYR A 286 -17.67 -0.54 -15.10
N SER A 287 -17.47 0.28 -14.08
CA SER A 287 -17.57 1.73 -14.19
C SER A 287 -16.49 2.37 -13.34
N ARG A 288 -15.74 3.30 -13.94
CA ARG A 288 -14.68 4.05 -13.27
C ARG A 288 -15.20 4.80 -12.04
N SER A 289 -16.47 5.23 -12.04
CA SER A 289 -17.07 5.95 -10.92
C SER A 289 -17.28 5.09 -9.66
N LEU A 290 -17.19 3.75 -9.78
CA LEU A 290 -17.24 2.83 -8.64
C LEU A 290 -15.95 2.85 -7.80
N PHE A 291 -14.88 3.44 -8.34
CA PHE A 291 -13.59 3.65 -7.68
C PHE A 291 -13.49 5.12 -7.29
N ARG A 292 -13.94 5.44 -6.08
CA ARG A 292 -13.88 6.81 -5.54
C ARG A 292 -12.41 7.16 -5.27
N HIS A 293 -11.79 7.91 -6.17
CA HIS A 293 -10.39 8.37 -6.06
C HIS A 293 -10.31 9.87 -5.74
N TRP A 294 -9.10 10.34 -5.41
CA TRP A 294 -8.79 11.70 -4.98
C TRP A 294 -9.50 12.03 -3.67
N ARG A 295 -9.28 11.16 -2.68
CA ARG A 295 -9.76 11.37 -1.32
C ARG A 295 -8.63 11.91 -0.47
N ASP A 296 -9.00 12.83 0.41
CA ASP A 296 -8.16 13.24 1.53
C ASP A 296 -8.38 12.21 2.66
N LEU A 297 -7.63 11.10 2.58
CA LEU A 297 -7.82 9.94 3.48
C LEU A 297 -7.25 10.18 4.87
N ASP A 298 -6.15 10.93 4.97
CA ASP A 298 -5.49 11.30 6.22
C ASP A 298 -5.98 12.66 6.79
N ARG A 299 -6.81 13.38 6.04
CA ARG A 299 -7.50 14.63 6.44
C ARG A 299 -6.53 15.76 6.70
N ASP A 300 -5.45 15.82 5.94
CA ASP A 300 -4.45 16.87 6.02
C ASP A 300 -4.79 18.09 5.12
N GLY A 301 -5.87 17.99 4.34
CA GLY A 301 -6.36 19.01 3.42
C GLY A 301 -5.99 18.75 1.96
N CYS A 302 -5.26 17.68 1.68
CA CYS A 302 -4.78 17.33 0.34
C CYS A 302 -5.41 16.04 -0.15
N ASP A 303 -5.94 16.06 -1.38
CA ASP A 303 -6.42 14.82 -1.97
C ASP A 303 -5.24 13.93 -2.42
N THR A 304 -5.48 12.63 -2.59
CA THR A 304 -4.43 11.71 -3.04
C THR A 304 -3.73 12.16 -4.33
N ARG A 305 -4.40 12.90 -5.24
CA ARG A 305 -3.72 13.40 -6.44
C ARG A 305 -2.63 14.41 -6.05
N ARG A 306 -2.94 15.33 -5.15
CA ARG A 306 -1.99 16.32 -4.63
C ARG A 306 -0.86 15.63 -3.85
N GLU A 307 -1.16 14.59 -3.08
CA GLU A 307 -0.14 13.80 -2.39
C GLU A 307 0.87 13.18 -3.36
N ILE A 308 0.41 12.57 -4.45
CA ILE A 308 1.33 11.98 -5.43
C ILE A 308 2.14 13.05 -6.18
N LEU A 309 1.53 14.16 -6.56
CA LEU A 309 2.25 15.26 -7.22
C LEU A 309 3.37 15.81 -6.33
N ARG A 310 3.12 15.96 -5.03
CA ARG A 310 4.11 16.41 -4.05
C ARG A 310 5.20 15.37 -3.84
N ARG A 311 4.83 14.10 -3.68
CA ARG A 311 5.76 12.98 -3.45
C ARG A 311 6.73 12.78 -4.61
N ASP A 312 6.24 12.95 -5.84
CA ASP A 312 6.99 12.62 -7.06
C ASP A 312 7.72 13.84 -7.66
N ALA A 313 7.55 15.04 -7.09
CA ALA A 313 8.29 16.23 -7.48
C ALA A 313 9.76 16.12 -7.08
N ARG A 314 10.67 16.54 -7.98
CA ARG A 314 12.12 16.59 -7.77
C ARG A 314 12.61 17.93 -7.23
N SER A 315 11.87 19.02 -7.43
CA SER A 315 12.24 20.34 -6.92
C SER A 315 11.68 20.58 -5.52
N GLN A 316 12.49 21.19 -4.65
CA GLN A 316 12.12 21.60 -3.29
C GLN A 316 11.15 22.80 -3.25
N GLU A 317 10.77 23.35 -4.42
CA GLU A 317 9.87 24.52 -4.49
C GLU A 317 8.43 24.23 -4.02
N PHE A 318 8.09 22.95 -3.82
CA PHE A 318 6.83 22.51 -3.22
C PHE A 318 6.69 22.78 -1.71
N GLU A 319 7.74 23.27 -1.04
CA GLU A 319 7.73 23.43 0.42
C GLU A 319 6.83 24.55 0.95
N ASN A 320 6.29 25.43 0.08
CA ASN A 320 5.58 26.64 0.50
C ASN A 320 4.05 26.63 0.32
N SER A 321 3.44 25.56 -0.19
CA SER A 321 1.98 25.44 -0.28
C SER A 321 1.46 24.17 0.39
N SER A 322 0.31 24.30 1.05
CA SER A 322 -0.25 23.26 1.93
C SER A 322 -0.48 21.93 1.22
N CYS A 323 -0.73 21.94 -0.10
CA CYS A 323 -0.93 20.75 -0.95
C CYS A 323 -0.16 20.80 -2.28
N GLY A 324 0.85 21.67 -2.37
CA GLY A 324 1.64 21.87 -3.57
C GLY A 324 1.02 22.77 -4.65
N ASP A 325 1.89 23.44 -5.41
CA ASP A 325 1.52 24.32 -6.52
C ASP A 325 1.30 23.53 -7.82
N ASP A 326 0.71 24.17 -8.83
CA ASP A 326 0.57 23.57 -10.16
C ASP A 326 1.91 23.53 -10.95
N THR A 327 3.02 23.93 -10.32
CA THR A 327 4.37 24.05 -10.90
C THR A 327 5.42 23.34 -10.07
N GLY A 328 6.44 22.80 -10.72
CA GLY A 328 7.58 22.14 -10.09
C GLY A 328 8.46 21.45 -11.12
N ILE A 329 9.17 20.38 -10.75
CA ILE A 329 9.92 19.55 -11.71
C ILE A 329 9.57 18.09 -11.45
N TRP A 330 9.06 17.39 -12.45
CA TRP A 330 8.83 15.95 -12.41
C TRP A 330 9.56 15.28 -13.55
N VAL A 331 9.95 14.02 -13.35
CA VAL A 331 10.44 13.17 -14.43
C VAL A 331 9.62 11.90 -14.41
N SER A 332 8.85 11.72 -15.47
CA SER A 332 7.99 10.56 -15.65
C SER A 332 8.85 9.31 -15.79
N ILE A 333 8.60 8.31 -14.94
CA ILE A 333 9.36 7.05 -14.98
C ILE A 333 9.11 6.26 -16.26
N TYR A 334 7.94 6.42 -16.89
CA TYR A 334 7.54 5.64 -18.06
C TYR A 334 8.32 5.96 -19.33
N ASP A 335 8.65 7.23 -19.53
CA ASP A 335 9.26 7.75 -20.76
C ASP A 335 10.50 8.61 -20.50
N GLY A 336 10.87 8.86 -19.24
CA GLY A 336 12.02 9.67 -18.86
C GLY A 336 11.85 11.17 -19.11
N ILE A 337 10.66 11.63 -19.52
CA ILE A 337 10.41 13.02 -19.89
C ILE A 337 10.29 13.88 -18.65
N GLN A 338 11.03 14.99 -18.63
CA GLN A 338 10.89 16.03 -17.62
C GLN A 338 9.77 17.00 -17.98
N VAL A 339 8.94 17.35 -17.00
CA VAL A 339 7.90 18.37 -17.13
C VAL A 339 7.91 19.29 -15.92
N SER A 340 7.41 20.51 -16.09
CA SER A 340 7.42 21.52 -15.04
C SER A 340 6.04 21.97 -14.55
N THR A 341 4.96 21.39 -15.08
CA THR A 341 3.60 21.72 -14.66
C THR A 341 2.81 20.45 -14.34
N ALA A 342 2.02 20.51 -13.28
CA ALA A 342 1.16 19.40 -12.85
C ALA A 342 0.08 19.04 -13.89
N ARG A 343 -0.25 19.96 -14.81
CA ARG A 343 -1.21 19.73 -15.90
C ARG A 343 -0.66 18.85 -17.02
N SER A 344 0.66 18.76 -17.14
CA SER A 344 1.34 17.84 -18.07
C SER A 344 1.39 16.40 -17.54
N LEU A 345 0.93 16.18 -16.30
CA LEU A 345 0.98 14.91 -15.60
C LEU A 345 -0.42 14.35 -15.35
N ASP A 346 -0.52 13.04 -15.50
CA ASP A 346 -1.60 12.26 -14.91
C ASP A 346 -1.05 11.47 -13.72
N ILE A 347 -1.92 11.21 -12.72
CA ILE A 347 -1.61 10.25 -11.67
C ILE A 347 -2.14 8.90 -12.15
N ASP A 348 -1.21 8.03 -12.54
CA ASP A 348 -1.51 6.69 -13.02
C ASP A 348 -1.71 5.74 -11.85
N HIS A 349 -2.69 4.84 -11.99
CA HIS A 349 -2.80 3.63 -11.20
C HIS A 349 -1.94 2.57 -11.86
N LEU A 350 -0.86 2.17 -11.19
CA LEU A 350 0.10 1.21 -11.74
C LEU A 350 -0.62 0.00 -12.35
N VAL A 351 -1.50 -0.63 -11.57
CA VAL A 351 -2.57 -1.51 -12.08
C VAL A 351 -3.81 -0.63 -12.32
N PRO A 352 -4.22 -0.40 -13.59
CA PRO A 352 -5.37 0.46 -13.90
C PRO A 352 -6.66 0.04 -13.19
N LEU A 353 -7.57 0.99 -12.94
CA LEU A 353 -8.85 0.70 -12.28
C LEU A 353 -9.71 -0.33 -13.03
N ALA A 354 -9.68 -0.29 -14.37
CA ALA A 354 -10.37 -1.26 -15.22
C ALA A 354 -9.70 -2.64 -15.11
N GLU A 355 -8.38 -2.68 -15.17
CA GLU A 355 -7.61 -3.92 -15.01
C GLU A 355 -7.82 -4.56 -13.63
N ALA A 356 -7.85 -3.76 -12.57
CA ALA A 356 -8.17 -4.24 -11.24
C ALA A 356 -9.58 -4.86 -11.18
N TRP A 357 -10.56 -4.26 -11.86
CA TRP A 357 -11.91 -4.81 -11.98
C TRP A 357 -11.90 -6.17 -12.67
N ASP A 358 -11.20 -6.25 -13.80
CA ASP A 358 -11.01 -7.46 -14.59
C ASP A 358 -10.35 -8.58 -13.77
N SER A 359 -9.45 -8.20 -12.87
CA SER A 359 -8.65 -9.08 -12.02
C SER A 359 -9.27 -9.40 -10.65
N GLY A 360 -10.56 -9.12 -10.44
CA GLY A 360 -11.29 -9.51 -9.24
C GLY A 360 -11.88 -8.37 -8.39
N ALA A 361 -11.54 -7.11 -8.66
CA ALA A 361 -12.11 -5.97 -7.92
C ALA A 361 -13.61 -5.74 -8.21
N HIS A 362 -14.17 -6.39 -9.23
CA HIS A 362 -15.61 -6.45 -9.47
C HIS A 362 -16.39 -7.06 -8.29
N SER A 363 -15.75 -7.95 -7.52
CA SER A 363 -16.34 -8.61 -6.34
C SER A 363 -16.26 -7.77 -5.06
N TRP A 364 -15.46 -6.70 -5.06
CA TRP A 364 -15.21 -5.91 -3.86
C TRP A 364 -16.41 -5.04 -3.47
N ASP A 365 -16.46 -4.63 -2.21
CA ASP A 365 -17.34 -3.55 -1.80
C ASP A 365 -16.78 -2.17 -2.25
N SER A 366 -17.58 -1.13 -2.08
CA SER A 366 -17.21 0.24 -2.47
C SER A 366 -16.05 0.79 -1.64
N ASN A 367 -15.88 0.35 -0.40
CA ASN A 367 -14.81 0.83 0.48
C ASN A 367 -13.45 0.28 0.06
N ARG A 368 -13.36 -1.02 -0.25
CA ARG A 368 -12.13 -1.64 -0.75
C ARG A 368 -11.72 -1.07 -2.11
N ARG A 369 -12.67 -0.77 -3.00
CA ARG A 369 -12.39 -0.04 -4.25
C ARG A 369 -11.88 1.39 -4.00
N GLU A 370 -12.45 2.13 -3.05
CA GLU A 370 -11.95 3.45 -2.64
C GLU A 370 -10.52 3.36 -2.10
N LEU A 371 -10.22 2.38 -1.24
CA LEU A 371 -8.86 2.19 -0.71
C LEU A 371 -7.85 1.84 -1.82
N PHE A 372 -8.20 0.96 -2.76
CA PHE A 372 -7.35 0.66 -3.92
C PHE A 372 -7.10 1.90 -4.79
N ALA A 373 -8.16 2.66 -5.05
CA ALA A 373 -8.10 3.81 -5.93
C ALA A 373 -7.28 4.99 -5.35
N ASN A 374 -7.00 4.98 -4.05
CA ASN A 374 -6.19 5.98 -3.34
C ASN A 374 -4.92 5.36 -2.72
N ASP A 375 -4.53 4.14 -3.12
CA ASP A 375 -3.33 3.49 -2.61
C ASP A 375 -2.07 4.14 -3.19
N GLU A 376 -1.49 5.08 -2.46
CA GLU A 376 -0.33 5.82 -2.92
C GLU A 376 0.85 4.94 -3.34
N SER A 377 1.02 3.76 -2.73
CA SER A 377 2.10 2.84 -3.10
C SER A 377 1.98 2.27 -4.52
N ALA A 378 0.79 2.35 -5.12
CA ALA A 378 0.48 1.92 -6.49
C ALA A 378 0.08 3.10 -7.40
N LEU A 379 0.32 4.34 -6.98
CA LEU A 379 0.08 5.54 -7.80
C LEU A 379 1.39 6.20 -8.22
N LEU A 380 1.44 6.78 -9.43
CA LEU A 380 2.61 7.49 -9.95
C LEU A 380 2.24 8.75 -10.73
N ALA A 381 2.98 9.84 -10.52
CA ALA A 381 2.96 10.98 -11.43
C ALA A 381 3.78 10.68 -12.68
N VAL A 382 3.12 10.53 -13.82
CA VAL A 382 3.73 10.24 -15.12
C VAL A 382 3.20 11.21 -16.17
N THR A 383 3.88 11.33 -17.31
CA THR A 383 3.39 12.20 -18.39
C THR A 383 1.99 11.74 -18.81
N ALA A 384 1.10 12.70 -19.03
CA ALA A 384 -0.25 12.41 -19.49
C ALA A 384 -0.25 11.54 -20.77
N ARG A 385 0.72 11.77 -21.67
CA ARG A 385 0.92 10.97 -22.89
C ARG A 385 1.16 9.49 -22.59
N SER A 386 2.12 9.18 -21.70
CA SER A 386 2.48 7.79 -21.41
C SER A 386 1.36 7.06 -20.67
N ASN A 387 0.73 7.72 -19.70
CA ASN A 387 -0.43 7.15 -18.99
C ASN A 387 -1.61 6.83 -19.92
N ARG A 388 -1.91 7.74 -20.86
CA ARG A 388 -3.03 7.55 -21.80
C ARG A 388 -2.73 6.48 -22.84
N SER A 389 -1.47 6.37 -23.26
CA SER A 389 -0.99 5.24 -24.08
C SER A 389 -1.12 3.91 -23.33
N LYS A 390 -0.78 3.86 -22.03
CA LYS A 390 -0.99 2.67 -21.19
C LYS A 390 -2.48 2.33 -21.07
N SER A 391 -3.33 3.31 -20.82
CA SER A 391 -4.78 3.13 -20.67
C SER A 391 -5.12 2.05 -19.61
N ALA A 392 -5.88 1.02 -19.97
CA ALA A 392 -6.21 -0.13 -19.13
C ALA A 392 -5.33 -1.36 -19.37
N SER A 393 -4.28 -1.22 -20.18
CA SER A 393 -3.49 -2.35 -20.67
C SER A 393 -2.63 -2.96 -19.56
N ASP A 394 -2.54 -4.29 -19.55
CA ASP A 394 -1.64 -5.06 -18.72
C ASP A 394 -0.17 -5.00 -19.25
N PRO A 395 0.82 -5.58 -18.53
CA PRO A 395 2.21 -5.65 -18.98
C PRO A 395 2.45 -6.41 -20.29
N ALA A 396 1.58 -7.36 -20.68
CA ALA A 396 1.70 -8.07 -21.94
C ALA A 396 1.28 -7.20 -23.14
N GLU A 397 0.42 -6.21 -22.91
CA GLU A 397 -0.07 -5.27 -23.92
C GLU A 397 0.68 -3.94 -23.94
N TRP A 398 1.17 -3.47 -22.78
CA TRP A 398 1.90 -2.21 -22.67
C TRP A 398 3.03 -2.28 -21.64
N MET A 399 4.19 -1.72 -22.01
CA MET A 399 5.33 -1.54 -21.11
C MET A 399 5.92 -0.14 -21.23
N PRO A 400 6.55 0.38 -20.15
CA PRO A 400 7.33 1.62 -20.21
C PRO A 400 8.34 1.61 -21.37
N SER A 401 8.38 2.72 -22.12
CA SER A 401 9.36 2.90 -23.20
C SER A 401 10.76 3.09 -22.63
N SER A 402 10.88 3.65 -21.43
CA SER A 402 12.10 3.69 -20.63
C SER A 402 12.51 2.27 -20.20
N SER A 403 13.61 1.75 -20.75
CA SER A 403 14.13 0.42 -20.39
C SER A 403 14.48 0.33 -18.90
N ALA A 404 15.01 1.40 -18.31
CA ALA A 404 15.31 1.49 -16.88
C ALA A 404 14.08 1.31 -15.98
N ALA A 405 12.87 1.53 -16.51
CA ALA A 405 11.63 1.42 -15.77
C ALA A 405 10.95 0.05 -15.89
N ARG A 406 11.33 -0.80 -16.85
CA ARG A 406 10.60 -2.04 -17.15
C ARG A 406 10.58 -3.03 -15.98
N CYS A 407 11.73 -3.31 -15.39
CA CYS A 407 11.82 -4.23 -14.24
C CYS A 407 11.20 -3.66 -12.96
N PRO A 408 11.46 -2.38 -12.60
CA PRO A 408 10.71 -1.68 -11.56
C PRO A 408 9.19 -1.75 -11.71
N TYR A 409 8.68 -1.44 -12.92
CA TYR A 409 7.27 -1.45 -13.24
C TYR A 409 6.67 -2.85 -13.09
N ALA A 410 7.28 -3.86 -13.71
CA ALA A 410 6.82 -5.24 -13.61
C ALA A 410 6.84 -5.75 -12.16
N SER A 411 7.88 -5.39 -11.39
CA SER A 411 7.99 -5.82 -9.98
C SER A 411 6.91 -5.18 -9.11
N ALA A 412 6.67 -3.88 -9.29
CA ALA A 412 5.64 -3.16 -8.58
C ALA A 412 4.23 -3.61 -9.01
N TRP A 413 4.07 -4.03 -10.27
CA TRP A 413 2.82 -4.57 -10.80
C TRP A 413 2.45 -5.87 -10.09
N VAL A 414 3.38 -6.84 -10.02
CA VAL A 414 3.21 -8.08 -9.26
C VAL A 414 2.96 -7.79 -7.78
N ALA A 415 3.73 -6.87 -7.19
CA ALA A 415 3.55 -6.45 -5.80
C ALA A 415 2.14 -5.88 -5.53
N THR A 416 1.60 -5.08 -6.44
CA THR A 416 0.25 -4.53 -6.35
C THR A 416 -0.81 -5.62 -6.44
N LYS A 417 -0.68 -6.55 -7.40
CA LYS A 417 -1.60 -7.68 -7.55
C LYS A 417 -1.59 -8.58 -6.31
N VAL A 418 -0.41 -8.84 -5.74
CA VAL A 418 -0.25 -9.57 -4.46
C VAL A 418 -0.92 -8.83 -3.32
N LYS A 419 -0.61 -7.54 -3.12
CA LYS A 419 -1.15 -6.72 -2.02
C LYS A 419 -2.67 -6.71 -2.01
N TRP A 420 -3.27 -6.62 -3.19
CA TRP A 420 -4.72 -6.49 -3.35
C TRP A 420 -5.45 -7.80 -3.59
N ASN A 421 -4.72 -8.92 -3.65
CA ASN A 421 -5.24 -10.24 -4.01
C ASN A 421 -6.05 -10.20 -5.32
N LEU A 422 -5.42 -9.65 -6.35
CA LEU A 422 -5.91 -9.62 -7.72
C LEU A 422 -5.34 -10.81 -8.49
N SER A 423 -6.11 -11.35 -9.43
CA SER A 423 -5.65 -12.37 -10.36
C SER A 423 -4.77 -11.79 -11.46
N VAL A 424 -4.12 -12.66 -12.20
CA VAL A 424 -3.46 -12.35 -13.47
C VAL A 424 -4.06 -13.21 -14.57
N ASP A 425 -4.15 -12.69 -15.78
CA ASP A 425 -4.57 -13.51 -16.91
C ASP A 425 -3.38 -14.36 -17.43
N ASN A 426 -3.66 -15.29 -18.33
CA ASN A 426 -2.63 -16.18 -18.85
C ASN A 426 -1.61 -15.46 -19.75
N ARG A 427 -1.98 -14.40 -20.48
CA ARG A 427 -1.05 -13.63 -21.31
C ARG A 427 -0.12 -12.80 -20.44
N GLU A 428 -0.69 -12.05 -19.50
CA GLU A 428 0.00 -11.29 -18.48
C GLU A 428 0.99 -12.16 -17.70
N TYR A 429 0.54 -13.30 -17.15
CA TYR A 429 1.39 -14.21 -16.38
C TYR A 429 2.59 -14.69 -17.19
N ASN A 430 2.36 -15.16 -18.43
CA ASN A 430 3.43 -15.69 -19.26
C ASN A 430 4.43 -14.60 -19.66
N PHE A 431 3.94 -13.41 -19.98
CA PHE A 431 4.80 -12.26 -20.27
C PHE A 431 5.68 -11.91 -19.08
N LEU A 432 5.10 -11.69 -17.90
CA LEU A 432 5.82 -11.35 -16.68
C LEU A 432 6.81 -12.45 -16.28
N ALA A 433 6.40 -13.72 -16.37
CA ALA A 433 7.27 -14.84 -16.02
C ALA A 433 8.48 -14.95 -16.97
N ASN A 434 8.31 -14.68 -18.26
CA ASN A 434 9.42 -14.61 -19.21
C ASN A 434 10.33 -13.42 -18.92
N LEU A 435 9.75 -12.26 -18.61
CA LEU A 435 10.49 -11.06 -18.25
C LEU A 435 11.39 -11.29 -17.02
N PHE A 436 10.88 -11.90 -15.95
CA PHE A 436 11.65 -12.20 -14.73
C PHE A 436 12.63 -13.37 -14.86
N ARG A 437 12.49 -14.22 -15.88
CA ARG A 437 13.50 -15.24 -16.21
C ARG A 437 14.62 -14.70 -17.11
N GLY A 438 14.36 -13.58 -17.79
CA GLY A 438 15.29 -12.93 -18.72
C GLY A 438 15.74 -11.56 -18.23
N GLU A 439 15.24 -10.50 -18.89
CA GLU A 439 15.65 -9.10 -18.69
C GLU A 439 15.66 -8.67 -17.22
N CYS A 440 14.70 -9.16 -16.43
CA CYS A 440 14.50 -8.78 -15.04
C CYS A 440 14.93 -9.86 -14.04
N GLN A 441 15.83 -10.77 -14.43
CA GLN A 441 16.36 -11.79 -13.53
C GLN A 441 17.00 -11.16 -12.28
N GLY A 442 16.68 -11.71 -11.11
CA GLY A 442 17.19 -11.22 -9.82
C GLY A 442 16.47 -9.99 -9.27
N SER A 443 15.39 -9.52 -9.92
CA SER A 443 14.53 -8.47 -9.37
C SER A 443 13.89 -8.93 -8.05
N GLY A 444 13.97 -8.07 -7.02
CA GLY A 444 13.34 -8.27 -5.72
C GLY A 444 11.90 -7.74 -5.69
N LEU A 445 11.07 -8.32 -4.82
CA LEU A 445 9.70 -7.85 -4.62
C LEU A 445 9.69 -6.65 -3.67
N TYR A 446 9.22 -5.51 -4.16
CA TYR A 446 9.13 -4.26 -3.40
C TYR A 446 7.68 -4.01 -3.00
N LEU A 447 7.28 -4.51 -1.83
CA LEU A 447 5.95 -4.24 -1.27
C LEU A 447 6.01 -2.92 -0.49
N GLY A 448 5.27 -1.89 -0.94
CA GLY A 448 5.02 -0.68 -0.16
C GLY A 448 6.09 0.42 -0.20
N THR A 449 7.14 0.29 -1.01
CA THR A 449 8.03 1.42 -1.37
C THR A 449 7.53 2.10 -2.64
N PRO A 450 7.47 3.44 -2.70
CA PRO A 450 7.10 4.14 -3.93
C PRO A 450 8.08 3.77 -5.03
N ILE A 451 7.57 3.55 -6.25
CA ILE A 451 8.35 3.11 -7.42
C ILE A 451 9.45 4.12 -7.76
N LEU A 452 9.38 5.37 -7.27
CA LEU A 452 10.44 6.36 -7.44
C LEU A 452 11.60 6.25 -6.43
N ALA A 453 11.56 5.30 -5.48
CA ALA A 453 12.66 5.02 -4.57
C ALA A 453 13.74 4.12 -5.18
N PHE A 454 13.57 3.63 -6.42
CA PHE A 454 14.69 3.01 -7.12
C PHE A 454 15.80 4.05 -7.29
N PRO A 455 17.06 3.71 -6.95
CA PRO A 455 18.15 4.63 -7.12
C PRO A 455 18.18 5.03 -8.58
N THR A 456 18.11 6.34 -8.85
CA THR A 456 18.64 6.88 -10.10
C THR A 456 20.01 6.24 -10.25
N ILE A 457 20.17 5.29 -11.19
CA ILE A 457 21.49 4.78 -11.53
C ILE A 457 22.22 6.01 -12.06
N ARG A 458 22.98 6.68 -11.19
CA ARG A 458 24.08 7.52 -11.61
C ARG A 458 25.08 6.54 -12.18
N THR A 459 24.99 6.28 -13.47
CA THR A 459 26.11 5.71 -14.21
C THR A 459 27.27 6.69 -14.00
N PRO A 460 28.36 6.31 -13.32
CA PRO A 460 29.53 7.16 -13.25
C PRO A 460 30.13 7.15 -14.66
N GLY A 461 30.04 8.27 -15.39
CA GLY A 461 30.79 8.45 -16.64
C GLY A 461 30.04 8.87 -17.90
N LEU A 462 28.78 9.30 -17.84
CA LEU A 462 28.20 10.09 -18.92
C LEU A 462 27.87 11.48 -18.40
N GLU A 463 28.87 12.36 -18.41
CA GLU A 463 28.62 13.79 -18.45
C GLU A 463 27.79 14.07 -19.71
N ILE A 464 26.53 14.48 -19.53
CA ILE A 464 25.78 15.10 -20.61
C ILE A 464 26.47 16.45 -20.84
N PRO A 465 27.08 16.69 -22.03
CA PRO A 465 27.69 17.99 -22.29
C PRO A 465 26.61 19.05 -22.17
N THR A 466 26.87 20.03 -21.31
CA THR A 466 26.04 21.22 -21.16
C THR A 466 26.19 21.98 -22.48
N LEU A 467 25.16 21.93 -23.33
CA LEU A 467 25.10 22.82 -24.49
C LEU A 467 24.88 24.23 -23.96
N GLU A 468 25.96 25.01 -23.89
CA GLU A 468 25.89 26.45 -23.78
C GLU A 468 25.12 26.98 -25.01
N VAL A 469 23.95 27.54 -24.76
CA VAL A 469 23.20 28.30 -25.77
C VAL A 469 23.88 29.67 -25.90
N PRO A 470 24.50 30.03 -27.04
CA PRO A 470 25.05 31.36 -27.21
C PRO A 470 23.91 32.37 -27.28
N ALA A 471 24.04 33.47 -26.55
CA ALA A 471 23.16 34.62 -26.68
C ALA A 471 23.23 35.18 -28.11
N LEU A 472 22.17 34.97 -28.90
CA LEU A 472 22.00 35.60 -30.21
C LEU A 472 21.40 36.98 -30.03
N THR A 473 22.27 38.00 -30.00
CA THR A 473 21.93 39.35 -30.42
C THR A 473 21.87 39.37 -31.95
N GLY A 474 20.67 39.62 -32.51
CA GLY A 474 20.49 39.73 -33.96
C GLY A 474 19.08 40.16 -34.32
N THR A 475 18.91 41.45 -34.56
CA THR A 475 17.69 42.07 -35.07
C THR A 475 17.58 41.83 -36.57
N THR A 476 16.57 41.10 -37.04
CA THR A 476 16.03 41.31 -38.39
C THR A 476 14.58 40.87 -38.50
N SER A 477 13.80 41.82 -39.00
CA SER A 477 12.37 41.73 -39.27
C SER A 477 12.11 40.81 -40.46
N THR A 478 11.21 39.83 -40.34
CA THR A 478 10.48 39.29 -41.49
C THR A 478 9.08 38.92 -41.06
N THR A 479 8.13 39.59 -41.68
CA THR A 479 6.69 39.49 -41.53
C THR A 479 6.22 38.06 -41.75
N SER A 480 5.59 37.46 -40.75
CA SER A 480 4.69 36.32 -40.94
C SER A 480 3.54 36.43 -39.95
N THR A 481 2.37 36.30 -40.53
CA THR A 481 1.05 36.65 -40.02
C THR A 481 0.79 36.09 -38.62
N THR A 482 0.49 37.00 -37.72
CA THR A 482 -0.02 36.78 -36.37
C THR A 482 -1.27 35.89 -36.42
N VAL A 483 -1.14 34.65 -35.95
CA VAL A 483 -2.26 33.89 -35.39
C VAL A 483 -1.98 33.75 -33.89
N ALA A 484 -2.97 34.12 -33.09
CA ALA A 484 -2.92 34.17 -31.63
C ALA A 484 -2.42 32.85 -30.99
N PRO A 485 -1.86 32.88 -29.77
CA PRO A 485 -1.54 31.67 -29.01
C PRO A 485 -2.85 30.91 -28.75
N GLY A 486 -3.06 29.84 -29.53
CA GLY A 486 -4.28 29.04 -29.52
C GLY A 486 -4.42 28.30 -28.19
N ARG A 487 -5.59 28.44 -27.57
CA ARG A 487 -5.98 27.67 -26.38
C ARG A 487 -5.81 26.18 -26.66
N ILE A 488 -5.17 25.45 -25.75
CA ILE A 488 -5.19 23.99 -25.73
C ILE A 488 -6.67 23.55 -25.75
N PRO A 489 -7.12 22.75 -26.74
CA PRO A 489 -8.52 22.35 -26.83
C PRO A 489 -8.88 21.43 -25.65
N PRO A 490 -10.08 21.53 -25.04
CA PRO A 490 -10.47 20.64 -23.93
C PRO A 490 -10.29 19.16 -24.31
N ASN A 491 -9.82 18.35 -23.36
CA ASN A 491 -9.56 16.94 -23.61
C ASN A 491 -10.86 16.22 -24.04
N PRO A 492 -10.91 15.65 -25.26
CA PRO A 492 -12.12 15.00 -25.75
C PRO A 492 -12.34 13.62 -25.12
N GLY A 493 -11.34 13.02 -24.45
CA GLY A 493 -11.45 11.64 -23.94
C GLY A 493 -11.69 10.62 -25.06
N ASP A 494 -12.16 9.43 -24.69
CA ASP A 494 -12.58 8.37 -25.61
C ASP A 494 -13.99 8.63 -26.18
N SER A 495 -14.23 9.88 -26.62
CA SER A 495 -15.53 10.32 -27.16
C SER A 495 -15.70 10.04 -28.64
N LYS A 496 -14.65 9.51 -29.29
CA LYS A 496 -14.59 9.19 -30.71
C LYS A 496 -13.95 7.82 -30.89
N ASN A 497 -14.36 7.12 -31.93
CA ASN A 497 -13.73 5.92 -32.45
C ASN A 497 -13.73 5.98 -34.00
N CYS A 498 -13.13 5.00 -34.67
CA CYS A 498 -13.05 5.01 -36.14
C CYS A 498 -14.40 5.03 -36.86
N SER A 499 -15.49 4.53 -36.25
CA SER A 499 -16.82 4.59 -36.86
C SER A 499 -17.49 5.96 -36.80
N ASP A 500 -16.91 6.91 -36.06
CA ASP A 500 -17.40 8.29 -35.95
C ASP A 500 -16.88 9.23 -37.05
N PHE A 501 -16.03 8.72 -37.95
CA PHE A 501 -15.41 9.48 -39.04
C PHE A 501 -15.78 8.87 -40.39
N SER A 502 -16.04 9.73 -41.38
CA SER A 502 -16.44 9.25 -42.71
C SER A 502 -15.24 8.86 -43.58
N THR A 503 -14.04 9.38 -43.28
CA THR A 503 -12.80 9.15 -44.07
C THR A 503 -11.56 9.09 -43.17
N HIS A 504 -10.49 8.46 -43.65
CA HIS A 504 -9.19 8.44 -42.97
C HIS A 504 -8.65 9.84 -42.70
N ALA A 505 -8.80 10.77 -43.65
CA ALA A 505 -8.31 12.15 -43.50
C ALA A 505 -9.00 12.92 -42.36
N GLU A 506 -10.30 12.68 -42.14
CA GLU A 506 -11.06 13.30 -41.05
C GLU A 506 -10.61 12.76 -39.68
N ALA A 507 -10.44 11.44 -39.58
CA ALA A 507 -9.90 10.78 -38.40
C ALA A 507 -8.47 11.25 -38.10
N GLN A 508 -7.62 11.38 -39.12
CA GLN A 508 -6.25 11.87 -38.98
C GLN A 508 -6.20 13.34 -38.55
N ALA A 509 -7.05 14.21 -39.10
CA ALA A 509 -7.08 15.61 -38.69
C ALA A 509 -7.52 15.78 -37.23
N TRP A 510 -8.49 14.97 -36.78
CA TRP A 510 -8.87 14.91 -35.37
C TRP A 510 -7.71 14.38 -34.52
N PHE A 511 -7.08 13.28 -34.93
CA PHE A 511 -5.93 12.71 -34.26
C PHE A 511 -4.79 13.74 -34.15
N ASP A 512 -4.38 14.39 -35.23
CA ASP A 512 -3.31 15.40 -35.23
C ASP A 512 -3.63 16.63 -34.36
N THR A 513 -4.91 16.94 -34.17
CA THR A 513 -5.35 18.04 -33.29
C THR A 513 -5.14 17.70 -31.82
N TYR A 514 -5.41 16.45 -31.41
CA TYR A 514 -5.42 16.06 -30.00
C TYR A 514 -4.18 15.25 -29.59
N TYR A 515 -3.60 14.48 -30.50
CA TYR A 515 -2.44 13.62 -30.26
C TYR A 515 -1.22 14.36 -29.69
N PRO A 516 -0.84 15.56 -30.18
CA PRO A 516 0.26 16.33 -29.60
C PRO A 516 0.04 16.73 -28.15
N HIS A 517 -1.22 16.81 -27.71
CA HIS A 517 -1.60 17.26 -26.37
C HIS A 517 -1.96 16.08 -25.46
N TYR A 518 -2.56 15.02 -26.00
CA TYR A 518 -3.30 14.01 -25.25
C TYR A 518 -2.97 12.57 -25.66
N GLY A 519 -2.11 12.35 -26.66
CA GLY A 519 -1.87 11.03 -27.24
C GLY A 519 -3.10 10.50 -27.99
N ASP A 520 -3.10 9.19 -28.30
CA ASP A 520 -4.23 8.53 -28.95
C ASP A 520 -5.39 8.25 -27.97
N VAL A 521 -5.99 9.34 -27.48
CA VAL A 521 -7.00 9.31 -26.41
C VAL A 521 -8.32 8.61 -26.83
N ALA A 522 -8.53 8.47 -28.14
CA ALA A 522 -9.71 7.86 -28.77
C ALA A 522 -9.40 6.51 -29.45
N ARG A 523 -8.20 5.96 -29.24
CA ARG A 523 -7.75 4.65 -29.78
C ARG A 523 -7.94 4.54 -31.30
N LEU A 524 -7.64 5.62 -32.02
CA LEU A 524 -7.78 5.68 -33.47
C LEU A 524 -6.59 5.02 -34.18
N ASP A 525 -5.41 4.96 -33.56
CA ASP A 525 -4.17 4.38 -34.09
C ASP A 525 -3.85 3.06 -33.38
N GLY A 526 -4.56 2.00 -33.76
CA GLY A 526 -4.44 0.68 -33.12
C GLY A 526 -3.09 -0.02 -33.32
N ASN A 527 -2.28 0.40 -34.30
CA ASN A 527 -0.96 -0.18 -34.59
C ASN A 527 0.21 0.75 -34.24
N ASN A 528 -0.06 1.90 -33.62
CA ASN A 528 0.92 2.88 -33.15
C ASN A 528 1.88 3.39 -34.24
N ASP A 529 1.42 3.50 -35.48
CA ASP A 529 2.23 4.01 -36.60
C ASP A 529 1.98 5.51 -36.88
N LEU A 530 1.26 6.18 -35.99
CA LEU A 530 0.80 7.56 -36.05
C LEU A 530 -0.25 7.82 -37.12
N LYS A 531 -0.91 6.77 -37.64
CA LYS A 531 -1.99 6.88 -38.62
C LYS A 531 -3.31 6.41 -38.02
N ALA A 532 -4.21 7.36 -37.83
CA ALA A 532 -5.54 7.09 -37.28
C ALA A 532 -6.44 6.36 -38.29
N CYS A 533 -7.04 5.25 -37.89
CA CYS A 533 -8.12 4.57 -38.60
C CYS A 533 -7.78 4.23 -40.05
N THR A 534 -6.64 3.59 -40.27
CA THR A 534 -6.13 3.19 -41.62
C THR A 534 -7.05 2.24 -42.39
N SER A 535 -8.11 1.72 -41.75
CA SER A 535 -9.19 0.94 -42.37
C SER A 535 -10.30 1.77 -43.01
N LEU A 536 -10.34 3.09 -42.78
CA LEU A 536 -11.34 3.99 -43.39
C LEU A 536 -10.93 4.36 -44.83
N PRO A 537 -11.93 4.65 -45.70
CA PRO A 537 -11.67 5.09 -47.07
C PRO A 537 -10.98 6.45 -47.18
#